data_AF-A0A401Y3R1-F1
#
_entry.id   AF-A0A401Y3R1-F1
#
_cell.length_a   1.000
_cell.length_b   1.000
_cell.length_c   1.000
_cell.angle_alpha   90.00
_cell.angle_beta   90.00
_cell.angle_gamma   90.00
#
_symmetry.space_group_name_H-M   'P 1'
#
loop_
_entity.id
_entity.type
_entity.pdbx_description
1 polymer ?
#
loop_
_entity_poly.entity_id
_entity_poly.type
_entity_poly.pdbx_seq_one_letter_code
_entity_poly.pdbx_strand_id
1 'polypeptide(L)'
;MAWGGNPPAHAADATVGLGTASSYAVLAGSDVTNTGATTISGDLGVSPGTAVTGFPPGIVTNGATHAADAVALQAKDDLTTAYDDAAGRSTTTDLTGTDLGGQTLAPGVYEDTSDMQLTGTLTLDAQGDPDAVFVLKAGSTLVTASGAGVQLINGASPCRVFWQVGSSATLGTGTQLVGTVMALTSATLQTGATVQGRILARNGAVTLDTNDITVPACGGAPTTSTTSTSASTSTATPTSSTATATPSGGDSSAGIPTQVAVIPSGHPHTGMTAGSGGDGPWLLLGLGALVAAGAAALAFAHGRRTPRQH
;
A
#
# COMPACT_ATOMS: atom_id res chain seq x y z
N MET A 1 35.39 32.50 -23.39
CA MET A 1 34.02 31.98 -23.62
C MET A 1 34.08 30.47 -23.44
N ALA A 2 33.88 30.01 -22.20
CA ALA A 2 33.82 28.59 -21.90
C ALA A 2 32.42 28.10 -22.27
N TRP A 3 32.36 27.13 -23.17
CA TRP A 3 31.12 26.43 -23.53
C TRP A 3 30.64 25.67 -22.30
N GLY A 4 29.55 26.12 -21.70
CA GLY A 4 28.81 25.35 -20.71
C GLY A 4 28.21 24.14 -21.41
N GLY A 5 28.80 22.97 -21.18
CA GLY A 5 28.17 21.71 -21.55
C GLY A 5 26.81 21.63 -20.86
N ASN A 6 25.76 21.43 -21.64
CA ASN A 6 24.44 21.13 -21.09
C ASN A 6 24.60 19.89 -20.19
N PRO A 7 24.19 19.92 -18.91
CA PRO A 7 24.21 18.73 -18.09
C PRO A 7 23.38 17.63 -18.79
N PRO A 8 23.72 16.35 -18.60
CA PRO A 8 22.90 15.26 -19.13
C PRO A 8 21.46 15.47 -18.64
N ALA A 9 20.51 15.52 -19.58
CA ALA A 9 19.10 15.54 -19.25
C ALA A 9 18.73 14.14 -18.77
N HIS A 10 18.67 13.95 -17.45
CA HIS A 10 18.05 12.78 -16.86
C HIS A 10 16.54 12.95 -17.00
N ALA A 11 15.87 11.98 -17.63
CA ALA A 11 14.42 11.93 -17.60
C ALA A 11 13.99 11.69 -16.15
N ALA A 12 13.23 12.61 -15.56
CA ALA A 12 12.71 12.45 -14.21
C ALA A 12 11.82 11.21 -14.13
N ASP A 13 12.02 10.38 -13.11
CA ASP A 13 11.16 9.23 -12.86
C ASP A 13 9.72 9.71 -12.61
N ALA A 14 8.75 9.03 -13.23
CA ALA A 14 7.34 9.32 -13.00
C ALA A 14 6.99 9.06 -11.52
N THR A 15 6.01 9.76 -10.95
CA THR A 15 5.56 9.45 -9.58
C THR A 15 4.94 8.06 -9.48
N VAL A 16 4.90 7.45 -8.29
CA VAL A 16 4.16 6.20 -8.06
C VAL A 16 2.68 6.55 -7.84
N GLY A 17 1.81 5.95 -8.64
CA GLY A 17 0.37 6.21 -8.59
C GLY A 17 -0.31 5.48 -7.43
N LEU A 18 -0.63 6.18 -6.35
CA LEU A 18 -1.28 5.59 -5.17
C LEU A 18 -2.79 5.36 -5.31
N GLY A 19 -3.44 5.89 -6.36
CA GLY A 19 -4.89 5.79 -6.53
C GLY A 19 -5.66 6.27 -5.30
N THR A 20 -6.65 5.49 -4.89
CA THR A 20 -7.47 5.73 -3.68
C THR A 20 -6.69 5.52 -2.38
N ALA A 21 -5.57 4.79 -2.38
CA ALA A 21 -4.69 4.69 -1.21
C ALA A 21 -4.00 6.02 -0.85
N SER A 22 -4.08 7.04 -1.72
CA SER A 22 -3.48 8.35 -1.48
C SER A 22 -4.10 9.14 -0.32
N SER A 23 -5.35 8.90 0.07
CA SER A 23 -5.99 9.57 1.22
C SER A 23 -5.68 8.91 2.56
N TYR A 24 -5.19 7.65 2.55
CA TYR A 24 -4.89 6.90 3.76
C TYR A 24 -3.55 7.32 4.35
N ALA A 25 -3.57 7.69 5.63
CA ALA A 25 -2.36 7.78 6.43
C ALA A 25 -1.89 6.39 6.86
N VAL A 26 -2.84 5.50 7.19
CA VAL A 26 -2.58 4.12 7.59
C VAL A 26 -3.53 3.19 6.87
N LEU A 27 -3.00 2.15 6.22
CA LEU A 27 -3.79 1.10 5.58
C LEU A 27 -3.15 -0.27 5.85
N ALA A 28 -3.89 -1.20 6.44
CA ALA A 28 -3.40 -2.54 6.80
C ALA A 28 -4.15 -3.67 6.09
N GLY A 29 -3.55 -4.86 6.04
CA GLY A 29 -4.17 -6.07 5.52
C GLY A 29 -4.98 -6.82 6.57
N SER A 30 -4.35 -7.11 7.72
CA SER A 30 -4.95 -7.92 8.79
C SER A 30 -5.63 -7.08 9.87
N ASP A 31 -4.92 -6.11 10.43
CA ASP A 31 -5.38 -5.33 11.57
C ASP A 31 -4.54 -4.06 11.75
N VAL A 32 -5.12 -3.08 12.44
CA VAL A 32 -4.39 -1.94 12.98
C VAL A 32 -4.51 -1.96 14.50
N THR A 33 -3.38 -1.91 15.19
CA THR A 33 -3.32 -1.89 16.65
C THR A 33 -2.54 -0.68 17.11
N ASN A 34 -3.12 0.10 18.01
CA ASN A 34 -2.49 1.28 18.60
C ASN A 34 -2.33 1.17 20.12
N THR A 35 -1.18 1.62 20.62
CA THR A 35 -0.93 1.88 22.04
C THR A 35 -0.64 3.37 22.24
N GLY A 36 -1.15 3.97 23.32
CA GLY A 36 -0.88 5.38 23.62
C GLY A 36 -1.53 6.39 22.66
N ALA A 37 -1.18 7.66 22.85
CA ALA A 37 -1.85 8.78 22.19
C ALA A 37 -1.28 9.02 20.79
N THR A 38 -1.72 8.20 19.83
CA THR A 38 -1.40 8.37 18.41
C THR A 38 -2.36 9.35 17.74
N THR A 39 -1.84 10.22 16.88
CA THR A 39 -2.63 11.09 16.01
C THR A 39 -2.42 10.69 14.56
N ILE A 40 -3.52 10.39 13.86
CA ILE A 40 -3.55 10.14 12.43
C ILE A 40 -4.28 11.31 11.76
N SER A 41 -3.65 11.94 10.77
CA SER A 41 -4.26 12.95 9.90
C SER A 41 -4.35 12.40 8.47
N GLY A 42 -5.53 11.92 8.11
CA GLY A 42 -5.83 11.14 6.91
C GLY A 42 -6.67 9.91 7.23
N ASP A 43 -7.05 9.13 6.21
CA ASP A 43 -7.89 7.95 6.41
C ASP A 43 -7.12 6.82 7.10
N LEU A 44 -7.84 6.03 7.90
CA LEU A 44 -7.36 4.83 8.56
C LEU A 44 -8.12 3.62 8.00
N GLY A 45 -7.40 2.63 7.47
CA GLY A 45 -8.01 1.51 6.75
C GLY A 45 -7.52 0.14 7.17
N VAL A 46 -8.40 -0.85 7.12
CA VAL A 46 -8.04 -2.28 7.13
C VAL A 46 -8.94 -3.05 6.15
N SER A 47 -8.34 -3.90 5.31
CA SER A 47 -9.06 -4.84 4.45
C SER A 47 -8.09 -5.93 3.95
N PRO A 48 -8.51 -7.22 3.88
CA PRO A 48 -9.83 -7.75 4.22
C PRO A 48 -10.09 -7.93 5.72
N GLY A 49 -9.08 -7.67 6.56
CA GLY A 49 -9.24 -7.63 8.00
C GLY A 49 -10.25 -6.56 8.46
N THR A 50 -10.75 -6.71 9.68
CA THR A 50 -11.77 -5.82 10.25
C THR A 50 -11.32 -5.12 11.53
N ALA A 51 -10.17 -5.51 12.09
CA ALA A 51 -9.78 -5.08 13.42
C ALA A 51 -9.02 -3.75 13.37
N VAL A 52 -9.57 -2.75 14.05
CA VAL A 52 -8.90 -1.49 14.39
C VAL A 52 -9.03 -1.31 15.90
N THR A 53 -7.91 -1.35 16.62
CA THR A 53 -7.91 -1.31 18.09
C THR A 53 -6.99 -0.20 18.62
N GLY A 54 -7.31 0.32 19.82
CA GLY A 54 -6.54 1.42 20.42
C GLY A 54 -6.93 2.83 19.98
N PHE A 55 -8.12 2.99 19.37
CA PHE A 55 -8.73 4.27 19.00
C PHE A 55 -10.11 4.38 19.70
N PRO A 56 -10.21 4.94 20.92
CA PRO A 56 -9.21 5.70 21.71
C PRO A 56 -8.16 4.85 22.47
N PRO A 57 -7.04 5.43 22.97
CA PRO A 57 -6.71 6.86 23.01
C PRO A 57 -6.14 7.44 21.72
N GLY A 58 -5.84 6.61 20.72
CA GLY A 58 -5.51 7.09 19.39
C GLY A 58 -6.68 7.87 18.77
N ILE A 59 -6.38 8.85 17.94
CA ILE A 59 -7.37 9.67 17.25
C ILE A 59 -7.10 9.69 15.74
N VAL A 60 -8.18 9.70 14.97
CA VAL A 60 -8.16 9.95 13.52
C VAL A 60 -8.75 11.33 13.30
N THR A 61 -8.04 12.16 12.55
CA THR A 61 -8.36 13.54 12.20
C THR A 61 -8.27 13.70 10.70
N ASN A 62 -9.00 14.65 10.11
CA ASN A 62 -8.97 14.91 8.67
C ASN A 62 -9.13 13.66 7.77
N GLY A 63 -9.87 12.67 8.24
CA GLY A 63 -10.13 11.41 7.55
C GLY A 63 -11.16 10.56 8.27
N ALA A 64 -11.44 9.39 7.73
CA ALA A 64 -12.38 8.41 8.27
C ALA A 64 -11.69 7.06 8.54
N THR A 65 -12.32 6.26 9.41
CA THR A 65 -11.92 4.87 9.65
C THR A 65 -12.75 3.94 8.78
N HIS A 66 -12.07 3.13 7.96
CA HIS A 66 -12.64 2.16 7.02
C HIS A 66 -12.20 0.74 7.41
N ALA A 67 -13.15 -0.11 7.80
CA ALA A 67 -12.86 -1.48 8.22
C ALA A 67 -13.63 -2.49 7.38
N ALA A 68 -12.92 -3.21 6.51
CA ALA A 68 -13.46 -4.18 5.54
C ALA A 68 -14.61 -3.65 4.67
N ASP A 69 -14.62 -2.35 4.36
CA ASP A 69 -15.59 -1.77 3.44
C ASP A 69 -15.04 -1.70 2.00
N ALA A 70 -15.89 -1.27 1.06
CA ALA A 70 -15.53 -1.16 -0.34
C ALA A 70 -14.44 -0.10 -0.60
N VAL A 71 -14.34 0.94 0.24
CA VAL A 71 -13.35 2.01 0.10
C VAL A 71 -11.98 1.49 0.49
N ALA A 72 -11.87 0.82 1.65
CA ALA A 72 -10.65 0.14 2.08
C ALA A 72 -10.25 -0.95 1.09
N LEU A 73 -11.20 -1.75 0.59
CA LEU A 73 -10.92 -2.78 -0.42
C LEU A 73 -10.28 -2.18 -1.69
N GLN A 74 -10.88 -1.14 -2.27
CA GLN A 74 -10.31 -0.49 -3.45
C GLN A 74 -8.92 0.10 -3.17
N ALA A 75 -8.72 0.69 -1.98
CA ALA A 75 -7.42 1.20 -1.58
C ALA A 75 -6.35 0.10 -1.46
N LYS A 76 -6.72 -1.13 -1.09
CA LYS A 76 -5.80 -2.28 -1.08
C LYS A 76 -5.38 -2.72 -2.48
N ASP A 77 -6.30 -2.68 -3.43
CA ASP A 77 -6.02 -3.02 -4.83
C ASP A 77 -5.11 -1.96 -5.47
N ASP A 78 -5.38 -0.69 -5.19
CA ASP A 78 -4.56 0.44 -5.65
C ASP A 78 -3.17 0.42 -4.99
N LEU A 79 -3.08 0.09 -3.69
CA LEU A 79 -1.81 -0.13 -2.99
C LEU A 79 -1.02 -1.29 -3.62
N THR A 80 -1.67 -2.38 -4.00
CA THR A 80 -1.01 -3.48 -4.70
C THR A 80 -0.42 -3.00 -6.02
N THR A 81 -1.19 -2.26 -6.81
CA THR A 81 -0.72 -1.68 -8.07
C THR A 81 0.47 -0.73 -7.87
N ALA A 82 0.39 0.15 -6.86
CA ALA A 82 1.47 1.08 -6.53
C ALA A 82 2.75 0.38 -6.05
N TYR A 83 2.60 -0.66 -5.23
CA TYR A 83 3.72 -1.49 -4.78
C TYR A 83 4.40 -2.19 -5.96
N ASP A 84 3.62 -2.81 -6.84
CA ASP A 84 4.14 -3.58 -7.96
C ASP A 84 4.78 -2.65 -9.02
N ASP A 85 4.25 -1.42 -9.22
CA ASP A 85 4.93 -0.35 -9.98
C ASP A 85 6.29 -0.04 -9.36
N ALA A 86 6.34 0.36 -8.09
CA ALA A 86 7.57 0.73 -7.41
C ALA A 86 8.63 -0.39 -7.40
N ALA A 87 8.20 -1.63 -7.15
CA ALA A 87 9.08 -2.81 -7.18
C ALA A 87 9.61 -3.11 -8.60
N GLY A 88 8.78 -2.91 -9.62
CA GLY A 88 9.11 -3.14 -11.02
C GLY A 88 10.02 -2.09 -11.66
N ARG A 89 10.30 -0.97 -10.97
CA ARG A 89 11.18 0.07 -11.51
C ARG A 89 12.62 -0.40 -11.60
N SER A 90 13.26 0.01 -12.70
CA SER A 90 14.68 -0.23 -12.92
C SER A 90 15.50 0.57 -11.90
N THR A 91 16.44 -0.11 -11.26
CA THR A 91 17.28 0.49 -10.22
C THR A 91 18.35 1.38 -10.83
N THR A 92 18.41 2.63 -10.39
CA THR A 92 19.44 3.60 -10.79
C THR A 92 20.72 3.40 -9.99
N THR A 93 20.61 3.08 -8.69
CA THR A 93 21.76 2.87 -7.80
C THR A 93 21.49 1.70 -6.85
N ASP A 94 22.43 0.75 -6.82
CA ASP A 94 22.45 -0.31 -5.81
C ASP A 94 23.13 0.19 -4.54
N LEU A 95 22.43 0.08 -3.41
CA LEU A 95 22.87 0.44 -2.07
C LEU A 95 23.01 -0.80 -1.17
N THR A 96 22.99 -2.02 -1.72
CA THR A 96 23.06 -3.26 -0.94
C THR A 96 24.20 -3.24 0.08
N GLY A 97 23.83 -3.38 1.36
CA GLY A 97 24.76 -3.40 2.49
C GLY A 97 25.25 -2.01 2.94
N THR A 98 24.67 -0.94 2.40
CA THR A 98 24.96 0.45 2.76
C THR A 98 23.88 0.98 3.70
N ASP A 99 24.29 1.52 4.85
CA ASP A 99 23.37 2.25 5.72
C ASP A 99 23.03 3.61 5.09
N LEU A 100 21.74 3.98 5.11
CA LEU A 100 21.26 5.24 4.55
C LEU A 100 21.65 6.48 5.38
N GLY A 101 22.08 6.27 6.63
CA GLY A 101 22.53 7.30 7.54
C GLY A 101 23.74 8.06 7.03
N GLY A 102 23.62 9.39 6.99
CA GLY A 102 24.66 10.29 6.49
C GLY A 102 24.71 10.42 4.96
N GLN A 103 23.91 9.63 4.24
CA GLN A 103 23.85 9.71 2.78
C GLN A 103 23.07 10.94 2.33
N THR A 104 23.48 11.49 1.18
CA THR A 104 22.70 12.47 0.41
C THR A 104 22.39 11.86 -0.94
N LEU A 105 21.12 11.59 -1.19
CA LEU A 105 20.65 10.96 -2.42
C LEU A 105 20.04 12.02 -3.33
N ALA A 106 20.38 11.96 -4.61
CA ALA A 106 19.74 12.72 -5.68
C ALA A 106 18.43 12.01 -6.13
N PRO A 107 17.62 12.59 -7.02
CA PRO A 107 16.41 11.92 -7.50
C PRO A 107 16.75 10.61 -8.22
N GLY A 108 15.97 9.56 -7.98
CA GLY A 108 16.14 8.26 -8.62
C GLY A 108 15.60 7.06 -7.86
N VAL A 109 15.87 5.87 -8.41
CA VAL A 109 15.49 4.57 -7.84
C VAL A 109 16.70 3.91 -7.18
N TYR A 110 16.58 3.61 -5.90
CA TYR A 110 17.60 3.02 -5.05
C TYR A 110 17.15 1.64 -4.59
N GLU A 111 18.06 0.67 -4.55
CA GLU A 111 17.73 -0.68 -4.10
C GLU A 111 18.78 -1.20 -3.10
N ASP A 112 18.31 -1.75 -1.99
CA ASP A 112 19.10 -2.69 -1.19
C ASP A 112 18.45 -4.07 -1.37
N THR A 113 19.16 -5.02 -1.95
CA THR A 113 18.61 -6.37 -2.23
C THR A 113 18.39 -7.21 -0.98
N SER A 114 18.89 -6.76 0.17
CA SER A 114 18.76 -7.38 1.50
C SER A 114 17.90 -6.51 2.42
N ASP A 115 18.37 -6.20 3.63
CA ASP A 115 17.69 -5.35 4.60
C ASP A 115 18.21 -3.92 4.50
N MET A 116 17.29 -2.97 4.32
CA MET A 116 17.60 -1.56 4.26
C MET A 116 17.63 -0.96 5.68
N GLN A 117 18.77 -0.39 6.05
CA GLN A 117 18.99 0.22 7.37
C GLN A 117 19.08 1.75 7.25
N LEU A 118 18.48 2.44 8.21
CA LEU A 118 18.63 3.88 8.37
C LEU A 118 19.09 4.21 9.80
N THR A 119 20.38 4.49 9.96
CA THR A 119 20.99 4.88 11.22
C THR A 119 21.45 6.33 11.18
N GLY A 120 20.61 7.24 11.69
CA GLY A 120 20.86 8.69 11.64
C GLY A 120 20.00 9.37 10.57
N THR A 121 20.56 10.39 9.91
CA THR A 121 19.80 11.21 8.95
C THR A 121 20.12 10.83 7.52
N LEU A 122 19.10 10.50 6.73
CA LEU A 122 19.16 10.45 5.27
C LEU A 122 18.74 11.80 4.69
N THR A 123 19.52 12.35 3.76
CA THR A 123 19.16 13.57 3.04
C THR A 123 18.69 13.23 1.63
N LEU A 124 17.50 13.70 1.25
CA LEU A 124 17.00 13.63 -0.12
C LEU A 124 17.08 15.02 -0.75
N ASP A 125 17.93 15.15 -1.76
CA ASP A 125 18.24 16.38 -2.45
C ASP A 125 17.57 16.40 -3.82
N ALA A 126 16.55 17.24 -3.98
CA ALA A 126 15.87 17.40 -5.26
C ALA A 126 16.67 18.19 -6.30
N GLN A 127 17.81 18.77 -5.92
CA GLN A 127 18.70 19.54 -6.81
C GLN A 127 17.98 20.69 -7.54
N GLY A 128 16.94 21.25 -6.91
CA GLY A 128 16.12 22.33 -7.46
C GLY A 128 14.93 21.86 -8.31
N ASP A 129 14.72 20.56 -8.49
CA ASP A 129 13.59 20.00 -9.23
C ASP A 129 12.39 19.70 -8.31
N PRO A 130 11.29 20.49 -8.35
CA PRO A 130 10.10 20.23 -7.53
C PRO A 130 9.37 18.93 -7.89
N ASP A 131 9.64 18.36 -9.06
CA ASP A 131 9.07 17.10 -9.53
C ASP A 131 9.96 15.88 -9.25
N ALA A 132 11.10 16.09 -8.56
CA ALA A 132 12.02 15.04 -8.16
C ALA A 132 11.33 13.88 -7.42
N VAL A 133 11.58 12.66 -7.89
CA VAL A 133 11.06 11.42 -7.31
C VAL A 133 12.19 10.60 -6.71
N PHE A 134 11.92 10.02 -5.54
CA PHE A 134 12.81 9.10 -4.84
C PHE A 134 12.05 7.80 -4.58
N VAL A 135 12.56 6.68 -5.10
CA VAL A 135 12.02 5.34 -4.82
C VAL A 135 13.11 4.54 -4.15
N LEU A 136 12.87 4.12 -2.90
CA LEU A 136 13.79 3.27 -2.13
C LEU A 136 13.16 1.87 -2.01
N LYS A 137 13.85 0.88 -2.57
CA LYS A 137 13.42 -0.52 -2.63
C LYS A 137 14.25 -1.35 -1.66
N ALA A 138 13.62 -1.90 -0.63
CA ALA A 138 14.23 -2.88 0.26
C ALA A 138 13.81 -4.30 -0.17
N GLY A 139 14.77 -5.17 -0.47
CA GLY A 139 14.52 -6.55 -0.87
C GLY A 139 13.87 -7.38 0.24
N SER A 140 14.17 -7.04 1.49
CA SER A 140 13.58 -7.63 2.69
C SER A 140 13.01 -6.52 3.59
N THR A 141 13.64 -6.21 4.72
CA THR A 141 13.09 -5.29 5.72
C THR A 141 13.58 -3.86 5.52
N LEU A 142 12.79 -2.91 6.01
CA LEU A 142 13.26 -1.55 6.30
C LEU A 142 13.32 -1.40 7.81
N VAL A 143 14.48 -1.04 8.36
CA VAL A 143 14.63 -0.77 9.80
C VAL A 143 15.29 0.58 10.00
N THR A 144 14.65 1.44 10.79
CA THR A 144 15.24 2.71 11.21
C THR A 144 15.70 2.61 12.67
N ALA A 145 16.88 3.15 12.96
CA ALA A 145 17.37 3.27 14.32
C ALA A 145 16.55 4.31 15.13
N SER A 146 16.70 4.28 16.46
CA SER A 146 16.12 5.31 17.33
C SER A 146 16.61 6.70 16.95
N GLY A 147 15.68 7.65 16.79
CA GLY A 147 15.99 9.04 16.40
C GLY A 147 16.49 9.22 14.96
N ALA A 148 16.41 8.18 14.12
CA ALA A 148 16.70 8.30 12.70
C ALA A 148 15.73 9.26 12.00
N GLY A 149 16.12 9.81 10.85
CA GLY A 149 15.24 10.73 10.13
C GLY A 149 15.56 10.92 8.67
N VAL A 150 14.60 11.51 7.95
CA VAL A 150 14.72 11.87 6.54
C VAL A 150 14.59 13.38 6.41
N GLN A 151 15.62 14.01 5.85
CA GLN A 151 15.64 15.44 5.58
C GLN A 151 15.44 15.69 4.09
N LEU A 152 14.44 16.51 3.76
CA LEU A 152 14.21 16.97 2.39
C LEU A 152 14.89 18.33 2.18
N ILE A 153 15.68 18.47 1.11
CA ILE A 153 16.32 19.73 0.75
C ILE A 153 16.10 20.09 -0.72
N ASN A 154 16.39 21.35 -1.05
CA ASN A 154 16.41 21.88 -2.42
C ASN A 154 15.14 21.59 -3.24
N GLY A 155 13.97 21.61 -2.59
CA GLY A 155 12.67 21.42 -3.25
C GLY A 155 12.10 20.01 -3.19
N ALA A 156 12.77 19.07 -2.51
CA ALA A 156 12.25 17.71 -2.36
C ALA A 156 10.90 17.73 -1.61
N SER A 157 9.97 16.87 -2.06
CA SER A 157 8.60 16.84 -1.58
C SER A 157 8.27 15.49 -0.94
N PRO A 158 7.60 15.46 0.23
CA PRO A 158 7.20 14.20 0.90
C PRO A 158 6.22 13.37 0.04
N CYS A 159 5.55 14.01 -0.92
CA CYS A 159 4.63 13.39 -1.86
C CYS A 159 5.31 12.51 -2.92
N ARG A 160 6.62 12.67 -3.09
CA ARG A 160 7.40 12.04 -4.16
C ARG A 160 8.49 11.11 -3.62
N VAL A 161 8.39 10.74 -2.34
CA VAL A 161 9.28 9.78 -1.68
C VAL A 161 8.48 8.51 -1.42
N PHE A 162 8.96 7.38 -1.95
CA PHE A 162 8.30 6.08 -1.87
C PHE A 162 9.27 5.04 -1.34
N TRP A 163 8.81 4.25 -0.38
CA TRP A 163 9.55 3.14 0.20
C TRP A 163 8.81 1.86 -0.13
N GLN A 164 9.35 1.05 -1.03
CA GLN A 164 8.85 -0.30 -1.30
C GLN A 164 9.64 -1.28 -0.45
N VAL A 165 8.95 -2.10 0.35
CA VAL A 165 9.58 -3.01 1.32
C VAL A 165 9.14 -4.44 1.04
N GLY A 166 10.10 -5.31 0.77
CA GLY A 166 9.91 -6.71 0.38
C GLY A 166 9.28 -7.58 1.47
N SER A 167 9.46 -7.20 2.74
CA SER A 167 8.79 -7.81 3.88
C SER A 167 8.15 -6.74 4.77
N SER A 168 8.74 -6.46 5.93
CA SER A 168 8.18 -5.59 6.96
C SER A 168 9.03 -4.34 7.18
N ALA A 169 8.36 -3.25 7.53
CA ALA A 169 9.01 -2.00 7.96
C ALA A 169 8.95 -1.87 9.49
N THR A 170 10.06 -1.49 10.11
CA THR A 170 10.12 -1.15 11.54
C THR A 170 10.74 0.22 11.70
N LEU A 171 9.96 1.18 12.20
CA LEU A 171 10.42 2.52 12.51
C LEU A 171 10.80 2.56 13.99
N GLY A 172 12.08 2.80 14.28
CA GLY A 172 12.61 2.93 15.63
C GLY A 172 11.98 4.09 16.41
N THR A 173 12.11 4.06 17.74
CA THR A 173 11.55 5.10 18.63
C THR A 173 11.97 6.51 18.20
N GLY A 174 11.04 7.46 18.12
CA GLY A 174 11.34 8.85 17.76
C GLY A 174 11.88 9.04 16.34
N THR A 175 11.73 8.06 15.45
CA THR A 175 12.09 8.22 14.02
C THR A 175 11.25 9.32 13.38
N GLN A 176 11.86 10.16 12.54
CA GLN A 176 11.17 11.16 11.72
C GLN A 176 11.22 10.75 10.25
N LEU A 177 10.26 9.93 9.81
CA LEU A 177 10.23 9.42 8.44
C LEU A 177 9.46 10.36 7.51
N VAL A 178 9.89 10.43 6.26
CA VAL A 178 9.21 11.16 5.19
C VAL A 178 8.92 10.22 4.02
N GLY A 179 7.71 10.29 3.48
CA GLY A 179 7.29 9.53 2.30
C GLY A 179 6.27 8.43 2.55
N THR A 180 5.91 7.72 1.50
CA THR A 180 4.91 6.64 1.53
C THR A 180 5.59 5.28 1.66
N VAL A 181 5.39 4.62 2.80
CA VAL A 181 5.88 3.24 3.04
C VAL A 181 4.85 2.25 2.55
N MET A 182 5.27 1.35 1.66
CA MET A 182 4.49 0.25 1.12
C MET A 182 5.18 -1.06 1.48
N ALA A 183 4.76 -1.66 2.60
CA ALA A 183 5.30 -2.92 3.09
C ALA A 183 4.50 -4.12 2.57
N LEU A 184 5.18 -5.20 2.17
CA LEU A 184 4.51 -6.41 1.72
C LEU A 184 3.77 -7.10 2.86
N THR A 185 4.43 -7.24 4.02
CA THR A 185 3.86 -7.91 5.19
C THR A 185 3.33 -6.89 6.18
N SER A 186 4.12 -6.41 7.13
CA SER A 186 3.64 -5.58 8.24
C SER A 186 4.44 -4.30 8.38
N ALA A 187 3.89 -3.33 9.10
CA ALA A 187 4.63 -2.14 9.52
C ALA A 187 4.49 -1.93 11.03
N THR A 188 5.60 -1.65 11.70
CA THR A 188 5.63 -1.37 13.14
C THR A 188 6.28 -0.02 13.36
N LEU A 189 5.56 0.88 14.03
CA LEU A 189 6.07 2.16 14.46
C LEU A 189 6.26 2.10 15.97
N GLN A 190 7.51 2.21 16.41
CA GLN A 190 7.82 2.28 17.83
C GLN A 190 7.45 3.66 18.40
N THR A 191 7.49 3.76 19.73
CA THR A 191 7.04 4.92 20.49
C THR A 191 7.55 6.24 19.92
N GLY A 192 6.63 7.17 19.61
CA GLY A 192 6.98 8.54 19.25
C GLY A 192 7.54 8.72 17.85
N ALA A 193 7.55 7.69 16.99
CA ALA A 193 7.88 7.89 15.58
C ALA A 193 6.85 8.82 14.91
N THR A 194 7.34 9.74 14.08
CA THR A 194 6.54 10.66 13.27
C THR A 194 6.72 10.38 11.78
N VAL A 195 5.65 10.52 11.02
CA VAL A 195 5.63 10.23 9.59
C VAL A 195 4.93 11.36 8.85
N GLN A 196 5.69 12.09 8.04
CA GLN A 196 5.12 12.97 7.02
C GLN A 196 4.94 12.18 5.73
N GLY A 197 3.81 11.50 5.62
CA GLY A 197 3.63 10.49 4.59
C GLY A 197 2.51 9.50 4.91
N ARG A 198 2.76 8.22 4.61
CA ARG A 198 1.78 7.14 4.73
C ARG A 198 2.44 5.84 5.15
N ILE A 199 1.73 5.01 5.90
CA ILE A 199 2.14 3.66 6.31
C ILE A 199 1.13 2.66 5.77
N LEU A 200 1.49 1.97 4.69
CA LEU A 200 0.62 1.10 3.92
C LEU A 200 1.19 -0.33 3.94
N ALA A 201 0.54 -1.25 4.65
CA ALA A 201 0.90 -2.66 4.72
C ALA A 201 -0.05 -3.49 3.85
N ARG A 202 0.48 -4.27 2.90
CA ARG A 202 -0.32 -5.05 1.94
C ARG A 202 -1.02 -6.23 2.59
N ASN A 203 -0.32 -7.06 3.35
CA ASN A 203 -0.89 -8.35 3.81
C ASN A 203 -1.11 -8.42 5.32
N GLY A 204 -0.24 -7.78 6.10
CA GLY A 204 -0.17 -7.89 7.54
C GLY A 204 -0.69 -6.66 8.27
N ALA A 205 -0.22 -6.53 9.51
CA ALA A 205 -0.71 -5.55 10.47
C ALA A 205 0.06 -4.24 10.39
N VAL A 206 -0.58 -3.17 10.88
CA VAL A 206 0.13 -1.94 11.29
C VAL A 206 0.04 -1.80 12.80
N THR A 207 1.19 -1.78 13.47
CA THR A 207 1.29 -1.57 14.92
C THR A 207 1.84 -0.19 15.22
N LEU A 208 1.14 0.56 16.07
CA LEU A 208 1.45 1.96 16.42
C LEU A 208 1.64 2.12 17.92
N ASP A 209 2.54 3.02 18.32
CA ASP A 209 2.72 3.47 19.68
C ASP A 209 3.01 4.98 19.74
N THR A 210 2.05 5.76 20.24
CA THR A 210 2.19 7.20 20.48
C THR A 210 2.80 7.95 19.28
N ASN A 211 2.27 7.70 18.08
CA ASN A 211 2.82 8.21 16.82
C ASN A 211 2.08 9.45 16.30
N ASP A 212 2.73 10.21 15.42
CA ASP A 212 2.08 11.25 14.61
C ASP A 212 2.25 10.92 13.13
N ILE A 213 1.13 10.71 12.42
CA ILE A 213 1.15 10.33 11.01
C ILE A 213 0.28 11.33 10.25
N THR A 214 0.89 12.09 9.36
CA THR A 214 0.20 13.13 8.59
C THR A 214 0.37 12.91 7.10
N VAL A 215 -0.74 12.72 6.39
CA VAL A 215 -0.75 12.68 4.93
C VAL A 215 -0.37 14.07 4.40
N PRO A 216 0.70 14.20 3.59
CA PRO A 216 1.10 15.50 3.06
C PRO A 216 0.06 16.02 2.06
N ALA A 217 -0.19 17.32 2.08
CA ALA A 217 -1.01 18.00 1.09
C ALA A 217 -0.23 18.10 -0.24
N CYS A 218 -0.36 17.06 -1.06
CA CYS A 218 0.22 17.01 -2.38
C CYS A 218 -0.68 17.83 -3.32
N GLY A 219 -0.22 19.01 -3.73
CA GLY A 219 -0.89 19.77 -4.78
C GLY A 219 -1.01 18.89 -6.02
N GLY A 220 -2.22 18.43 -6.32
CA GLY A 220 -2.47 17.71 -7.55
C GLY A 220 -2.18 18.65 -8.72
N ALA A 221 -1.46 18.18 -9.74
CA ALA A 221 -1.65 18.74 -11.07
C ALA A 221 -3.17 18.67 -11.36
N PRO A 222 -3.79 19.71 -11.93
CA PRO A 222 -5.22 19.69 -12.21
C PRO A 222 -5.53 18.44 -13.03
N THR A 223 -6.36 17.55 -12.49
CA THR A 223 -6.99 16.49 -13.26
C THR A 223 -7.73 17.21 -14.37
N THR A 224 -7.19 17.14 -15.59
CA THR A 224 -7.95 17.51 -16.77
C THR A 224 -9.03 16.43 -16.85
N SER A 225 -10.21 16.74 -16.30
CA SER A 225 -11.40 15.94 -16.56
C SER A 225 -11.55 15.90 -18.07
N THR A 226 -11.26 14.75 -18.67
CA THR A 226 -11.71 14.46 -20.02
C THR A 226 -13.22 14.40 -19.96
N THR A 227 -13.86 15.55 -20.23
CA THR A 227 -15.28 15.61 -20.54
C THR A 227 -15.51 14.65 -21.71
N SER A 228 -16.10 13.49 -21.42
CA SER A 228 -16.62 12.59 -22.43
C SER A 228 -17.68 13.33 -23.23
N THR A 229 -17.29 13.81 -24.41
CA THR A 229 -18.21 14.37 -25.39
C THR A 229 -19.06 13.21 -25.90
N SER A 230 -20.31 13.10 -25.43
CA SER A 230 -21.30 12.21 -26.05
C SER A 230 -21.55 12.70 -27.47
N ALA A 231 -21.10 11.93 -28.45
CA ALA A 231 -21.46 12.11 -29.84
C ALA A 231 -22.94 11.71 -30.02
N SER A 232 -23.81 12.69 -30.26
CA SER A 232 -25.19 12.48 -30.68
C SER A 232 -25.21 11.98 -32.12
N THR A 233 -25.69 10.76 -32.32
CA THR A 233 -25.97 10.20 -33.64
C THR A 233 -27.19 10.90 -34.24
N SER A 234 -27.00 11.61 -35.35
CA SER A 234 -28.06 12.22 -36.13
C SER A 234 -28.82 11.15 -36.93
N THR A 235 -30.12 11.00 -36.64
CA THR A 235 -31.07 10.20 -37.42
C THR A 235 -31.28 10.82 -38.80
N ALA A 236 -30.85 10.11 -39.85
CA ALA A 236 -31.17 10.46 -41.24
C ALA A 236 -32.57 9.93 -41.62
N THR A 237 -33.38 10.85 -42.15
CA THR A 237 -34.71 10.65 -42.76
C THR A 237 -34.66 9.72 -43.99
N PRO A 238 -35.56 8.73 -44.16
CA PRO A 238 -35.73 8.07 -45.44
C PRO A 238 -36.76 8.82 -46.29
N THR A 239 -36.32 9.25 -47.47
CA THR A 239 -37.17 9.78 -48.55
C THR A 239 -37.88 8.64 -49.28
N SER A 240 -39.15 8.86 -49.59
CA SER A 240 -40.06 8.00 -50.33
C SER A 240 -39.64 7.78 -51.80
N SER A 241 -39.76 6.54 -52.28
CA SER A 241 -39.97 6.27 -53.71
C SER A 241 -40.85 5.05 -53.91
N THR A 242 -41.71 5.17 -54.91
CA THR A 242 -42.93 4.42 -55.20
C THR A 242 -42.69 3.36 -56.27
N ALA A 243 -43.26 2.17 -56.09
CA ALA A 243 -43.71 1.21 -57.12
C ALA A 243 -44.21 -0.05 -56.39
N THR A 244 -45.24 -0.82 -56.73
CA THR A 244 -46.36 -0.79 -57.70
C THR A 244 -47.27 -1.93 -57.22
N ALA A 245 -48.58 -1.72 -57.14
CA ALA A 245 -49.56 -2.72 -56.70
C ALA A 245 -50.08 -3.57 -57.87
N THR A 246 -50.35 -4.87 -57.67
CA THR A 246 -51.60 -5.59 -58.06
C THR A 246 -51.60 -7.08 -57.60
N PRO A 247 -52.75 -7.79 -57.53
CA PRO A 247 -53.17 -8.57 -56.35
C PRO A 247 -53.56 -10.04 -56.64
N SER A 248 -53.81 -10.85 -55.60
CA SER A 248 -54.78 -11.98 -55.58
C SER A 248 -54.81 -12.54 -54.14
N GLY A 249 -55.92 -12.49 -53.38
CA GLY A 249 -56.92 -13.58 -53.25
C GLY A 249 -56.33 -14.81 -52.52
N GLY A 250 -56.78 -15.34 -51.39
CA GLY A 250 -57.98 -15.18 -50.57
C GLY A 250 -57.91 -16.16 -49.36
N ASP A 251 -58.95 -16.13 -48.54
CA ASP A 251 -59.40 -17.10 -47.52
C ASP A 251 -58.66 -17.31 -46.17
N SER A 252 -59.29 -16.74 -45.14
CA SER A 252 -59.74 -17.32 -43.86
C SER A 252 -59.38 -18.79 -43.52
N SER A 253 -58.88 -19.02 -42.29
CA SER A 253 -59.63 -19.74 -41.24
C SER A 253 -58.79 -19.96 -39.97
N ALA A 254 -59.47 -19.87 -38.83
CA ALA A 254 -58.99 -20.05 -37.46
C ALA A 254 -58.65 -21.51 -37.10
N GLY A 255 -57.80 -21.71 -36.07
CA GLY A 255 -57.68 -22.99 -35.37
C GLY A 255 -56.52 -23.15 -34.36
N ILE A 256 -56.80 -22.86 -33.07
CA ILE A 256 -56.41 -23.57 -31.81
C ILE A 256 -54.90 -23.75 -31.45
N PRO A 257 -54.45 -23.39 -30.22
CA PRO A 257 -53.12 -23.72 -29.70
C PRO A 257 -53.05 -25.10 -29.02
N THR A 258 -51.96 -25.84 -29.21
CA THR A 258 -51.66 -27.06 -28.42
C THR A 258 -50.28 -26.92 -27.78
N GLN A 259 -50.22 -27.05 -26.46
CA GLN A 259 -49.01 -27.09 -25.66
C GLN A 259 -48.30 -28.46 -25.78
N VAL A 260 -46.97 -28.45 -25.80
CA VAL A 260 -46.14 -29.66 -25.66
C VAL A 260 -45.20 -29.47 -24.47
N ALA A 261 -45.35 -30.37 -23.49
CA ALA A 261 -44.48 -30.52 -22.33
C ALA A 261 -43.22 -31.31 -22.70
N VAL A 262 -42.07 -30.91 -22.14
CA VAL A 262 -40.80 -31.64 -22.25
C VAL A 262 -40.42 -32.19 -20.87
N ILE A 263 -40.28 -33.51 -20.78
CA ILE A 263 -39.78 -34.28 -19.63
C ILE A 263 -38.32 -34.66 -19.92
N PRO A 264 -37.35 -34.42 -19.02
CA PRO A 264 -36.05 -35.08 -19.08
C PRO A 264 -36.02 -36.28 -18.11
N SER A 265 -35.63 -37.45 -18.62
CA SER A 265 -35.27 -38.65 -17.84
C SER A 265 -33.81 -39.02 -18.10
N GLY A 266 -33.05 -39.30 -17.04
CA GLY A 266 -31.66 -39.78 -17.13
C GLY A 266 -31.10 -40.13 -15.74
N HIS A 267 -30.87 -41.42 -15.52
CA HIS A 267 -30.72 -42.16 -14.26
C HIS A 267 -29.34 -42.03 -13.55
N PRO A 268 -29.23 -42.36 -12.24
CA PRO A 268 -27.94 -42.50 -11.56
C PRO A 268 -27.39 -43.94 -11.69
N HIS A 269 -26.07 -44.06 -11.90
CA HIS A 269 -25.36 -45.33 -11.74
C HIS A 269 -24.70 -45.40 -10.35
N THR A 270 -24.96 -46.51 -9.66
CA THR A 270 -24.39 -46.94 -8.37
C THR A 270 -23.44 -48.12 -8.55
N GLY A 271 -22.49 -48.27 -7.61
CA GLY A 271 -21.65 -49.47 -7.38
C GLY A 271 -20.20 -49.09 -7.04
N MET A 272 -19.84 -48.85 -5.77
CA MET A 272 -19.46 -49.79 -4.69
C MET A 272 -18.24 -50.69 -4.99
N THR A 273 -17.13 -50.46 -4.27
CA THR A 273 -16.35 -51.52 -3.60
C THR A 273 -15.79 -51.00 -2.28
N ALA A 274 -15.97 -51.80 -1.24
CA ALA A 274 -15.63 -51.57 0.16
C ALA A 274 -14.26 -52.17 0.55
N GLY A 275 -13.70 -51.64 1.64
CA GLY A 275 -12.62 -52.23 2.45
C GLY A 275 -12.11 -51.17 3.44
N SER A 276 -12.69 -51.01 4.65
CA SER A 276 -12.34 -51.75 5.89
C SER A 276 -10.83 -51.74 6.16
N GLY A 277 -10.26 -51.16 7.21
CA GLY A 277 -10.73 -50.56 8.47
C GLY A 277 -9.49 -50.29 9.34
N GLY A 278 -9.59 -49.53 10.44
CA GLY A 278 -8.50 -49.41 11.41
C GLY A 278 -8.44 -48.11 12.22
N ASP A 279 -9.43 -47.96 13.11
CA ASP A 279 -9.43 -47.33 14.44
C ASP A 279 -8.25 -46.47 14.93
N GLY A 280 -8.58 -45.25 15.38
CA GLY A 280 -8.18 -44.81 16.73
C GLY A 280 -7.64 -43.37 16.88
N PRO A 281 -8.09 -42.57 17.88
CA PRO A 281 -8.02 -41.09 17.84
C PRO A 281 -7.10 -40.48 18.91
N TRP A 282 -6.34 -39.41 18.61
CA TRP A 282 -5.69 -38.60 19.66
C TRP A 282 -5.60 -37.09 19.33
N LEU A 283 -6.30 -36.33 20.19
CA LEU A 283 -6.05 -35.00 20.75
C LEU A 283 -5.66 -33.78 19.88
N LEU A 284 -6.57 -32.79 19.95
CA LEU A 284 -6.32 -31.35 19.97
C LEU A 284 -5.20 -30.95 20.92
N LEU A 285 -4.20 -30.20 20.44
CA LEU A 285 -3.42 -29.27 21.25
C LEU A 285 -3.08 -28.04 20.40
N GLY A 286 -3.54 -26.88 20.87
CA GLY A 286 -3.24 -25.58 20.28
C GLY A 286 -1.78 -25.19 20.49
N LEU A 287 -1.21 -24.54 19.48
CA LEU A 287 0.06 -23.82 19.59
C LEU A 287 -0.25 -22.33 19.70
N GLY A 288 -0.25 -21.84 20.95
CA GLY A 288 -0.08 -20.43 21.25
C GLY A 288 1.38 -20.04 21.02
N ALA A 289 1.59 -19.01 20.22
CA ALA A 289 2.89 -18.38 20.05
C ALA A 289 3.22 -17.54 21.30
N LEU A 290 4.29 -17.91 22.01
CA LEU A 290 4.85 -17.15 23.11
C LEU A 290 5.88 -16.16 22.54
N VAL A 291 5.60 -14.86 22.62
CA VAL A 291 6.56 -13.79 22.36
C VAL A 291 7.41 -13.63 23.64
N ALA A 292 8.69 -13.95 23.56
CA ALA A 292 9.67 -13.62 24.60
C ALA A 292 10.41 -12.34 24.20
N ALA A 293 10.03 -11.22 24.80
CA ALA A 293 10.81 -9.99 24.79
C ALA A 293 12.01 -10.15 25.74
N GLY A 294 13.22 -10.27 25.18
CA GLY A 294 14.47 -10.25 25.94
C GLY A 294 14.92 -8.80 26.17
N ALA A 295 14.66 -8.26 27.36
CA ALA A 295 15.26 -7.01 27.83
C ALA A 295 16.68 -7.29 28.35
N ALA A 296 17.70 -6.83 27.63
CA ALA A 296 19.09 -6.83 28.11
C ALA A 296 19.34 -5.57 28.96
N ALA A 297 19.31 -5.72 30.29
CA ALA A 297 19.76 -4.69 31.22
C ALA A 297 21.31 -4.77 31.35
N LEU A 298 22.00 -3.76 30.80
CA LEU A 298 23.42 -3.52 31.04
C LEU A 298 23.62 -2.93 32.45
N ALA A 299 24.13 -3.75 33.36
CA ALA A 299 24.57 -3.33 34.68
C ALA A 299 25.91 -2.59 34.59
N PHE A 300 25.88 -1.26 34.77
CA PHE A 300 27.06 -0.44 35.00
C PHE A 300 27.57 -0.66 36.43
N ALA A 301 28.69 -1.38 36.58
CA ALA A 301 29.40 -1.51 37.84
C ALA A 301 30.15 -0.20 38.16
N HIS A 302 29.64 0.57 39.13
CA HIS A 302 30.36 1.70 39.73
C HIS A 302 31.45 1.18 40.69
N GLY A 303 32.70 1.19 40.21
CA GLY A 303 33.88 1.04 41.06
C GLY A 303 34.11 2.28 41.92
N ARG A 304 33.60 2.30 43.15
CA ARG A 304 34.00 3.27 44.17
C ARG A 304 35.41 2.92 44.69
N ARG A 305 36.41 3.68 44.25
CA ARG A 305 37.72 3.77 44.93
C ARG A 305 37.66 4.89 45.97
N THR A 306 37.71 4.52 47.25
CA THR A 306 38.02 5.42 48.37
C THR A 306 39.51 5.76 48.38
N PRO A 307 39.93 7.02 48.55
CA PRO A 307 41.31 7.35 48.93
C PRO A 307 41.48 7.41 50.46
N ARG A 308 42.64 6.91 50.90
CA ARG A 308 43.18 6.93 52.26
C ARG A 308 43.71 8.34 52.64
N GLN A 309 43.42 8.74 53.88
CA GLN A 309 44.29 9.40 54.87
C GLN A 309 45.29 10.47 54.36
N HIS A 310 45.01 11.75 54.65
CA HIS A 310 45.68 12.54 55.69
C HIS A 310 44.88 13.82 55.97
#